data_AF-A0A2S5M8Y0-F1
#
_entry.id   AF-A0A2S5M8Y0-F1
#
_cell.length_a   1.000
_cell.length_b   1.000
_cell.length_c   1.000
_cell.angle_alpha   90.00
_cell.angle_beta   90.00
_cell.angle_gamma   90.00
#
_symmetry.space_group_name_H-M   'P 1'
#
loop_
_entity.id
_entity.type
_entity.pdbx_description
1 polymer ?
#
loop_
_entity_poly.entity_id
_entity_poly.type
_entity_poly.pdbx_seq_one_letter_code
_entity_poly.pdbx_strand_id
1 'polypeptide(L)'
;MTDKRAKNEIIKEHSRQLRGTLAEGLANVVTGDIAEDDHQLIKFHGSYIQDDRDVRGERAKKKMEKAFSFMLRLRIPGGYLNAKQWVALDNIATTYANGTLRLTTRETFQYHGVIKSNMKRTMQAINAAALDTLAACGDVNRNVMSAGNPNLSKAHKKAYELGKAISEHLLPKTRAYHEIWLDGEKVEDKSRAAGKDEEPLYGVQYLPRKFKTVIAVPPSNDVDIFAHDLGYIAIVEKGDVIGWNVTVGGGMGMTHGDLNTFPRTADILGFCTADQAIKVGEAVVTVQRDWGNREVRARARLKYTIEDRGLDTFRAEVEKRAGIKFAKAKPFVFTGTGDTLGWVQGDDKAWHLTLFVENGRIKDVPGYKLRSALREIADANICDFVASANQNVMMVNASAKSKAKIETILKSHGVATEVSSRLRANAMACVALPTCGLALAESERYLPSLITKLEDSLDKAGLRDDDIVMRMTGCPNGCARPYLAEIGLVGRNPGLYNLYLGAAFDGSRLSKLYAQDVGEERIIALLEPLLIKYAKERKAGEHFGDYTIRAGYVKPTNAGNQFHADIKLA
;
A
#
# COMPACT_ATOMS: atom_id res chain seq x y z
N MET A 1 -28.97 -11.50 22.69
CA MET A 1 -27.79 -11.74 21.84
C MET A 1 -26.56 -11.47 22.69
N THR A 2 -25.65 -12.43 22.84
CA THR A 2 -24.41 -12.20 23.59
C THR A 2 -23.56 -11.18 22.84
N ASP A 3 -23.19 -10.08 23.49
CA ASP A 3 -22.32 -9.01 22.98
C ASP A 3 -20.86 -9.49 22.82
N LYS A 4 -20.64 -10.51 21.97
CA LYS A 4 -19.31 -11.06 21.71
C LYS A 4 -18.54 -10.11 20.80
N ARG A 5 -17.50 -9.48 21.35
CA ARG A 5 -16.64 -8.51 20.66
C ARG A 5 -15.19 -8.94 20.74
N ALA A 6 -14.41 -8.66 19.69
CA ALA A 6 -12.96 -8.94 19.70
C ALA A 6 -12.25 -8.07 20.75
N LYS A 7 -11.11 -8.55 21.31
CA LYS A 7 -10.26 -7.81 22.27
C LYS A 7 -9.96 -6.37 21.78
N ASN A 8 -9.73 -6.20 20.48
CA ASN A 8 -9.48 -4.89 19.87
C ASN A 8 -10.62 -3.87 20.06
N GLU A 9 -11.88 -4.30 20.10
CA GLU A 9 -13.02 -3.40 20.32
C GLU A 9 -13.03 -2.88 21.76
N ILE A 10 -12.74 -3.75 22.72
CA ILE A 10 -12.64 -3.42 24.14
C ILE A 10 -11.48 -2.44 24.40
N ILE A 11 -10.32 -2.70 23.79
CA ILE A 11 -9.15 -1.79 23.88
C ILE A 11 -9.53 -0.40 23.37
N LYS A 12 -10.22 -0.29 22.23
CA LYS A 12 -10.64 1.01 21.68
C LYS A 12 -11.62 1.72 22.61
N GLU A 13 -12.60 1.00 23.14
CA GLU A 13 -13.60 1.54 24.06
C GLU A 13 -12.99 2.14 25.34
N HIS A 14 -12.04 1.43 25.95
CA HIS A 14 -11.39 1.88 27.19
C HIS A 14 -10.21 2.83 26.96
N SER A 15 -9.84 3.10 25.71
CA SER A 15 -8.65 3.89 25.38
C SER A 15 -8.80 5.40 25.63
N ARG A 16 -9.98 5.91 25.98
CA ARG A 16 -10.24 7.36 26.09
C ARG A 16 -9.87 8.08 24.77
N GLN A 17 -10.53 7.68 23.68
CA GLN A 17 -10.26 8.20 22.32
C GLN A 17 -8.79 8.03 21.87
N LEU A 18 -8.29 6.80 22.02
CA LEU A 18 -6.96 6.34 21.59
C LEU A 18 -5.78 6.75 22.47
N ARG A 19 -5.99 7.39 23.62
CA ARG A 19 -4.90 7.75 24.56
C ARG A 19 -4.26 6.51 25.19
N GLY A 20 -5.08 5.59 25.68
CA GLY A 20 -4.64 4.41 26.43
C GLY A 20 -3.74 4.81 27.59
N THR A 21 -2.61 4.12 27.70
CA THR A 21 -1.49 4.44 28.60
C THR A 21 -0.26 4.88 27.80
N LEU A 22 -0.42 5.29 26.54
CA LEU A 22 0.69 5.54 25.61
C LEU A 22 1.70 6.55 26.14
N ALA A 23 1.25 7.69 26.67
CA ALA A 23 2.15 8.74 27.17
C ALA A 23 3.01 8.23 28.34
N GLU A 24 2.39 7.55 29.30
CA GLU A 24 3.05 6.94 30.47
C GLU A 24 4.02 5.83 30.02
N GLY A 25 3.54 4.96 29.12
CA GLY A 25 4.31 3.85 28.56
C GLY A 25 5.55 4.34 27.82
N LEU A 26 5.46 5.40 27.01
CA LEU A 26 6.57 5.98 26.27
C LEU A 26 7.61 6.66 27.17
N ALA A 27 7.18 7.24 28.29
CA ALA A 27 8.07 7.86 29.27
C ALA A 27 8.87 6.83 30.10
N ASN A 28 8.36 5.60 30.23
CA ASN A 28 9.03 4.55 30.98
C ASN A 28 10.24 3.97 30.21
N VAL A 29 11.46 4.31 30.63
CA VAL A 29 12.69 3.87 29.94
C VAL A 29 13.25 2.53 30.42
N VAL A 30 12.58 1.83 31.34
CA VAL A 30 13.05 0.53 31.87
C VAL A 30 13.04 -0.58 30.82
N THR A 31 12.16 -0.49 29.81
CA THR A 31 12.08 -1.42 28.69
C THR A 31 11.90 -0.66 27.37
N GLY A 32 12.40 -1.25 26.28
CA GLY A 32 12.13 -0.79 24.92
C GLY A 32 10.67 -1.02 24.44
N ASP A 33 9.89 -1.80 25.19
CA ASP A 33 8.48 -2.13 24.89
C ASP A 33 7.49 -1.08 25.46
N ILE A 34 6.21 -1.19 25.11
CA ILE A 34 5.07 -0.50 25.73
C ILE A 34 4.01 -1.54 26.13
N ALA A 35 2.96 -1.13 26.85
CA ALA A 35 1.90 -2.05 27.27
C ALA A 35 1.25 -2.78 26.08
N GLU A 36 0.84 -4.04 26.27
CA GLU A 36 0.29 -4.86 25.18
C GLU A 36 -0.93 -4.24 24.49
N ASP A 37 -1.84 -3.62 25.27
CA ASP A 37 -3.00 -2.93 24.71
C ASP A 37 -2.58 -1.68 23.91
N ASP A 38 -1.53 -0.98 24.34
CA ASP A 38 -0.93 0.14 23.62
C ASP A 38 -0.27 -0.28 22.31
N HIS A 39 0.13 -1.56 22.13
CA HIS A 39 0.55 -2.08 20.82
C HIS A 39 -0.57 -1.93 19.78
N GLN A 40 -1.84 -1.97 20.18
CA GLN A 40 -2.96 -1.74 19.28
C GLN A 40 -3.23 -0.25 19.09
N LEU A 41 -3.15 0.56 20.15
CA LEU A 41 -3.47 1.99 20.12
C LEU A 41 -2.42 2.82 19.38
N ILE A 42 -1.13 2.48 19.51
CA ILE A 42 -0.05 3.18 18.81
C ILE A 42 -0.20 3.09 17.28
N LYS A 43 -0.91 2.06 16.78
CA LYS A 43 -1.25 1.93 15.35
C LYS A 43 -2.14 3.06 14.87
N PHE A 44 -3.02 3.63 15.68
CA PHE A 44 -3.83 4.76 15.23
C PHE A 44 -3.01 6.05 15.10
N HIS A 45 -1.87 6.11 15.77
CA HIS A 45 -0.86 7.17 15.68
C HIS A 45 0.22 6.88 14.62
N GLY A 46 -0.08 5.94 13.71
CA GLY A 46 0.76 5.62 12.56
C GLY A 46 2.04 4.86 12.87
N SER A 47 2.14 4.24 14.05
CA SER A 47 3.33 3.47 14.42
C SER A 47 3.03 2.01 14.76
N TYR A 48 4.02 1.14 14.56
CA TYR A 48 4.03 -0.24 15.06
C TYR A 48 5.26 -0.44 15.90
N ILE A 49 5.10 -1.04 17.05
CA ILE A 49 6.23 -1.70 17.69
C ILE A 49 6.68 -2.90 16.85
N GLN A 50 7.99 -3.05 16.73
CA GLN A 50 8.71 -4.08 16.02
C GLN A 50 9.89 -4.55 16.88
N ASP A 51 10.51 -5.63 16.46
CA ASP A 51 11.82 -6.02 16.94
C ASP A 51 12.67 -6.55 15.78
N ASP A 52 13.99 -6.49 15.95
CA ASP A 52 14.91 -7.11 15.01
C ASP A 52 14.95 -8.63 15.24
N ARG A 53 14.34 -9.35 14.30
CA ARG A 53 14.24 -10.82 14.35
C ARG A 53 15.55 -11.53 14.02
N ASP A 54 16.51 -10.87 13.39
CA ASP A 54 17.80 -11.49 13.07
C ASP A 54 18.63 -11.71 14.35
N VAL A 55 18.58 -10.76 15.30
CA VAL A 55 19.31 -10.84 16.58
C VAL A 55 18.49 -11.44 17.73
N ARG A 56 17.20 -11.75 17.51
CA ARG A 56 16.28 -12.24 18.55
C ARG A 56 16.82 -13.50 19.26
N GLY A 57 17.34 -14.46 18.49
CA GLY A 57 17.87 -15.71 19.04
C GLY A 57 19.10 -15.51 19.93
N GLU A 58 20.03 -14.64 19.52
CA GLU A 58 21.23 -14.31 20.30
C GLU A 58 20.86 -13.59 21.61
N ARG A 59 19.97 -12.60 21.54
CA ARG A 59 19.51 -11.84 22.71
C ARG A 59 18.78 -12.71 23.73
N ALA A 60 17.96 -13.65 23.25
CA ALA A 60 17.28 -14.61 24.12
C ALA A 60 18.28 -15.50 24.90
N LYS A 61 19.35 -15.99 24.25
CA LYS A 61 20.43 -16.74 24.92
C LYS A 61 21.12 -15.91 26.01
N LYS A 62 21.26 -14.60 25.79
CA LYS A 62 21.82 -13.63 26.75
C LYS A 62 20.81 -13.13 27.79
N LYS A 63 19.57 -13.65 27.81
CA LYS A 63 18.47 -13.18 28.66
C LYS A 63 18.18 -11.67 28.54
N MET A 64 18.47 -11.11 27.37
CA MET A 64 18.18 -9.71 27.05
C MET A 64 16.76 -9.59 26.49
N GLU A 65 16.11 -8.45 26.71
CA GLU A 65 14.86 -8.13 26.01
C GLU A 65 15.07 -8.14 24.49
N LYS A 66 13.99 -8.27 23.71
CA LYS A 66 14.06 -8.15 22.26
C LYS A 66 14.65 -6.79 21.87
N ALA A 67 15.29 -6.71 20.70
CA ALA A 67 15.76 -5.44 20.17
C ALA A 67 14.57 -4.62 19.64
N PHE A 68 13.78 -4.08 20.56
CA PHE A 68 12.57 -3.33 20.24
C PHE A 68 12.89 -2.04 19.52
N SER A 69 12.06 -1.74 18.53
CA SER A 69 12.04 -0.47 17.82
C SER A 69 10.63 -0.19 17.32
N PHE A 70 10.43 0.96 16.72
CA PHE A 70 9.16 1.39 16.17
C PHE A 70 9.33 1.66 14.69
N MET A 71 8.37 1.19 13.90
CA MET A 71 8.16 1.68 12.55
C MET A 71 7.10 2.76 12.56
N LEU A 72 7.39 3.88 11.92
CA LEU A 72 6.42 4.95 11.70
C LEU A 72 6.05 4.97 10.22
N ARG A 73 4.77 5.19 9.93
CA ARG A 73 4.25 5.37 8.59
C ARG A 73 3.55 6.71 8.48
N LEU A 74 3.78 7.40 7.38
CA LEU A 74 3.20 8.72 7.15
C LEU A 74 1.84 8.62 6.44
N ARG A 75 1.06 9.69 6.57
CA ARG A 75 -0.12 9.96 5.77
C ARG A 75 0.24 11.05 4.75
N ILE A 76 0.28 10.68 3.47
CA ILE A 76 0.65 11.54 2.34
C ILE A 76 -0.34 11.21 1.20
N PRO A 77 -1.51 11.87 1.15
CA PRO A 77 -2.51 11.60 0.12
C PRO A 77 -1.91 11.77 -1.28
N GLY A 78 -2.05 10.75 -2.13
CA GLY A 78 -1.46 10.75 -3.47
C GLY A 78 0.08 10.71 -3.52
N GLY A 79 0.77 10.50 -2.40
CA GLY A 79 2.23 10.39 -2.34
C GLY A 79 3.03 11.64 -2.66
N TYR A 80 2.39 12.79 -2.85
CA TYR A 80 3.03 14.03 -3.27
C TYR A 80 3.76 14.74 -2.12
N LEU A 81 5.00 15.16 -2.37
CA LEU A 81 5.88 15.88 -1.45
C LEU A 81 6.63 16.97 -2.22
N ASN A 82 6.73 18.16 -1.62
CA ASN A 82 7.66 19.16 -2.15
C ASN A 82 9.11 18.84 -1.73
N ALA A 83 10.07 19.52 -2.36
CA ALA A 83 11.49 19.31 -2.09
C ALA A 83 11.88 19.54 -0.60
N LYS A 84 11.31 20.55 0.07
CA LYS A 84 11.60 20.82 1.49
C LYS A 84 11.11 19.67 2.39
N GLN A 85 9.93 19.12 2.10
CA GLN A 85 9.41 17.96 2.80
C GLN A 85 10.29 16.72 2.57
N TRP A 86 10.82 16.54 1.36
CA TRP A 86 11.78 15.47 1.09
C TRP A 86 13.07 15.62 1.91
N VAL A 87 13.63 16.82 1.97
CA VAL A 87 14.82 17.13 2.81
C VAL A 87 14.55 16.80 4.28
N ALA A 88 13.38 17.19 4.80
CA ALA A 88 12.97 16.86 6.16
C ALA A 88 12.84 15.34 6.36
N LEU A 89 12.25 14.63 5.40
CA LEU A 89 12.11 13.17 5.47
C LEU A 89 13.47 12.47 5.59
N ASP A 90 14.43 12.91 4.81
CA ASP A 90 15.80 12.38 4.78
C ASP A 90 16.56 12.66 6.09
N ASN A 91 16.42 13.89 6.62
CA ASN A 91 16.99 14.25 7.93
C ASN A 91 16.41 13.35 9.04
N ILE A 92 15.09 13.19 9.09
CA ILE A 92 14.43 12.35 10.10
C ILE A 92 14.90 10.88 10.01
N ALA A 93 15.08 10.36 8.79
CA ALA A 93 15.60 9.00 8.57
C ALA A 93 16.97 8.81 9.23
N THR A 94 17.84 9.83 9.09
CA THR A 94 19.22 9.81 9.60
C THR A 94 19.29 10.00 11.09
N THR A 95 18.54 10.98 11.61
CA THR A 95 18.67 11.42 12.99
C THR A 95 17.98 10.48 13.97
N TYR A 96 16.84 9.91 13.59
CA TYR A 96 15.98 9.19 14.53
C TYR A 96 15.72 7.73 14.19
N ALA A 97 15.93 7.33 12.93
CA ALA A 97 15.64 5.99 12.41
C ALA A 97 16.92 5.27 11.99
N ASN A 98 16.80 4.25 11.14
CA ASN A 98 17.94 3.44 10.69
C ASN A 98 18.68 4.00 9.46
N GLY A 99 18.53 5.28 9.12
CA GLY A 99 19.19 5.91 7.98
C GLY A 99 18.63 5.53 6.61
N THR A 100 17.48 4.84 6.55
CA THR A 100 16.81 4.46 5.29
C THR A 100 15.37 4.96 5.24
N LEU A 101 14.86 5.13 4.02
CA LEU A 101 13.44 5.39 3.74
C LEU A 101 12.86 4.20 2.99
N ARG A 102 11.61 3.84 3.29
CA ARG A 102 10.87 2.79 2.59
C ARG A 102 9.61 3.35 1.97
N LEU A 103 9.63 3.57 0.66
CA LEU A 103 8.42 3.78 -0.14
C LEU A 103 7.48 2.57 0.05
N THR A 104 6.18 2.72 -0.15
CA THR A 104 5.24 1.63 0.13
C THR A 104 4.24 1.46 -0.99
N THR A 105 3.56 0.31 -1.00
CA THR A 105 2.45 0.00 -1.92
C THR A 105 1.21 0.89 -1.77
N ARG A 106 1.28 1.95 -0.98
CA ARG A 106 0.21 2.92 -0.76
C ARG A 106 0.72 4.36 -0.78
N GLU A 107 1.72 4.66 -1.61
CA GLU A 107 2.15 6.04 -1.89
C GLU A 107 2.53 6.80 -0.62
N THR A 108 3.30 6.14 0.25
CA THR A 108 3.80 6.76 1.49
C THR A 108 5.12 6.13 1.89
N PHE A 109 5.75 6.69 2.93
CA PHE A 109 7.03 6.28 3.46
C PHE A 109 6.89 5.59 4.82
N GLN A 110 7.83 4.70 5.11
CA GLN A 110 8.06 4.13 6.43
C GLN A 110 9.47 4.45 6.93
N TYR A 111 9.55 4.84 8.19
CA TYR A 111 10.78 4.81 8.99
C TYR A 111 10.85 3.51 9.77
N HIS A 112 12.00 2.86 9.79
CA HIS A 112 12.23 1.68 10.62
C HIS A 112 13.37 1.95 11.61
N GLY A 113 13.35 1.26 12.75
CA GLY A 113 14.43 1.35 13.72
C GLY A 113 14.38 2.57 14.63
N VAL A 114 13.23 3.26 14.73
CA VAL A 114 13.08 4.36 15.69
C VAL A 114 13.01 3.77 17.09
N ILE A 115 13.96 4.08 17.97
CA ILE A 115 13.93 3.59 19.35
C ILE A 115 12.92 4.37 20.20
N LYS A 116 12.45 3.76 21.29
CA LYS A 116 11.41 4.32 22.17
C LYS A 116 11.68 5.77 22.60
N SER A 117 12.91 6.05 23.04
CA SER A 117 13.34 7.38 23.49
C SER A 117 13.37 8.45 22.40
N ASN A 118 13.32 8.06 21.12
CA ASN A 118 13.23 8.98 19.99
C ASN A 118 11.81 9.24 19.52
N MET A 119 10.84 8.40 19.88
CA MET A 119 9.48 8.42 19.31
C MET A 119 8.83 9.81 19.30
N LYS A 120 8.82 10.49 20.45
CA LYS A 120 8.20 11.82 20.55
C LYS A 120 8.89 12.86 19.67
N ARG A 121 10.23 12.91 19.71
CA ARG A 121 11.05 13.81 18.88
C ARG A 121 10.86 13.53 17.38
N THR A 122 10.73 12.26 17.01
CA THR A 122 10.45 11.88 15.62
C THR A 122 9.07 12.36 15.18
N MET A 123 8.03 12.18 15.98
CA MET A 123 6.68 12.66 15.66
C MET A 123 6.63 14.20 15.56
N GLN A 124 7.31 14.91 16.46
CA GLN A 124 7.44 16.37 16.40
C GLN A 124 8.18 16.84 15.15
N ALA A 125 9.28 16.17 14.77
CA ALA A 125 10.01 16.49 13.54
C ALA A 125 9.18 16.25 12.27
N ILE A 126 8.37 15.18 12.25
CA ILE A 126 7.42 14.92 11.15
C ILE A 126 6.38 16.05 11.09
N ASN A 127 5.81 16.45 12.23
CA ASN A 127 4.84 17.53 12.29
C ASN A 127 5.42 18.88 11.85
N ALA A 128 6.64 19.21 12.28
CA ALA A 128 7.35 20.42 11.88
C ALA A 128 7.62 20.48 10.36
N ALA A 129 7.65 19.34 9.68
CA ALA A 129 7.74 19.23 8.23
C ALA A 129 6.38 19.37 7.51
N ALA A 130 5.31 19.74 8.23
CA ALA A 130 3.92 19.73 7.74
C ALA A 130 3.49 18.35 7.18
N LEU A 131 3.94 17.29 7.85
CA LEU A 131 3.55 15.90 7.61
C LEU A 131 2.94 15.32 8.88
N ASP A 132 2.18 14.23 8.77
CA ASP A 132 1.66 13.53 9.94
C ASP A 132 1.63 12.01 9.74
N THR A 133 1.44 11.30 10.85
CA THR A 133 1.31 9.85 10.91
C THR A 133 -0.09 9.42 11.37
N LEU A 134 -0.97 10.39 11.69
CA LEU A 134 -2.31 10.12 12.20
C LEU A 134 -3.10 9.28 11.19
N ALA A 135 -3.74 8.22 11.65
CA ALA A 135 -4.52 7.29 10.82
C ALA A 135 -3.74 6.59 9.68
N ALA A 136 -2.40 6.68 9.64
CA ALA A 136 -1.61 5.89 8.68
C ALA A 136 -1.74 4.37 8.93
N CYS A 137 -2.09 3.98 10.16
CA CYS A 137 -2.30 2.60 10.60
C CYS A 137 -3.67 2.45 11.34
N GLY A 138 -3.87 1.55 12.31
CA GLY A 138 -5.12 1.48 13.13
C GLY A 138 -6.38 0.88 12.46
N ASP A 139 -7.56 0.99 13.05
CA ASP A 139 -8.85 0.59 12.43
C ASP A 139 -9.62 1.82 11.95
N VAL A 140 -9.07 2.44 10.90
CA VAL A 140 -9.45 3.74 10.36
C VAL A 140 -9.10 3.77 8.86
N ASN A 141 -9.58 4.77 8.12
CA ASN A 141 -9.14 5.01 6.74
C ASN A 141 -7.61 5.19 6.68
N ARG A 142 -6.97 4.48 5.75
CA ARG A 142 -5.53 4.55 5.48
C ARG A 142 -5.19 5.71 4.55
N ASN A 143 -3.90 5.86 4.25
CA ASN A 143 -3.43 6.75 3.19
C ASN A 143 -4.30 6.58 1.94
N VAL A 144 -4.89 7.68 1.46
CA VAL A 144 -5.72 7.68 0.25
C VAL A 144 -4.78 7.77 -0.95
N MET A 145 -4.87 6.76 -1.80
CA MET A 145 -4.02 6.67 -3.00
C MET A 145 -4.65 7.42 -4.17
N SER A 146 -3.83 7.94 -5.08
CA SER A 146 -4.27 8.58 -6.31
C SER A 146 -3.38 8.18 -7.47
N ALA A 147 -3.98 7.97 -8.64
CA ALA A 147 -3.29 7.66 -9.89
C ALA A 147 -2.11 8.59 -10.11
N GLY A 148 -0.94 7.99 -10.33
CA GLY A 148 0.35 8.58 -10.69
C GLY A 148 0.59 10.03 -10.29
N ASN A 149 1.26 10.74 -11.20
CA ASN A 149 1.67 12.11 -11.00
C ASN A 149 0.49 13.08 -11.19
N PRO A 150 0.13 13.91 -10.18
CA PRO A 150 -0.97 14.87 -10.29
C PRO A 150 -0.77 15.93 -11.37
N ASN A 151 0.46 16.16 -11.82
CA ASN A 151 0.81 17.15 -12.83
C ASN A 151 0.82 16.56 -14.26
N LEU A 152 0.57 15.26 -14.41
CA LEU A 152 0.63 14.60 -15.72
C LEU A 152 -0.49 15.07 -16.66
N SER A 153 -1.72 15.18 -16.14
CA SER A 153 -2.87 15.70 -16.89
C SER A 153 -3.94 16.29 -15.98
N LYS A 154 -4.92 16.98 -16.58
CA LYS A 154 -6.09 17.51 -15.84
C LYS A 154 -6.82 16.44 -15.03
N ALA A 155 -6.95 15.22 -15.56
CA ALA A 155 -7.62 14.12 -14.89
C ALA A 155 -6.83 13.64 -13.65
N HIS A 156 -5.50 13.55 -13.74
CA HIS A 156 -4.65 13.20 -12.60
C HIS A 156 -4.72 14.26 -11.50
N LYS A 157 -4.74 15.54 -11.87
CA LYS A 157 -4.94 16.64 -10.92
C LYS A 157 -6.26 16.50 -10.17
N LYS A 158 -7.37 16.22 -10.89
CA LYS A 158 -8.68 16.02 -10.28
C LYS A 158 -8.75 14.78 -9.38
N ALA A 159 -8.09 13.69 -9.78
CA ALA A 159 -7.97 12.50 -8.96
C ALA A 159 -7.22 12.78 -7.64
N TYR A 160 -6.11 13.52 -7.72
CA TYR A 160 -5.34 13.93 -6.55
C TYR A 160 -6.14 14.87 -5.63
N GLU A 161 -6.82 15.88 -6.19
CA GLU A 161 -7.69 16.79 -5.44
C GLU A 161 -8.79 16.02 -4.67
N LEU A 162 -9.44 15.05 -5.33
CA LEU A 162 -10.42 14.18 -4.67
C LEU A 162 -9.78 13.32 -3.58
N GLY A 163 -8.63 12.70 -3.86
CA GLY A 163 -7.93 11.86 -2.90
C GLY A 163 -7.51 12.62 -1.64
N LYS A 164 -7.01 13.85 -1.80
CA LYS A 164 -6.70 14.76 -0.71
C LYS A 164 -7.95 15.11 0.09
N ALA A 165 -9.03 15.54 -0.58
CA ALA A 165 -10.29 15.89 0.07
C ALA A 165 -10.89 14.71 0.86
N ILE A 166 -10.88 13.50 0.29
CA ILE A 166 -11.33 12.30 1.01
C ILE A 166 -10.43 12.02 2.23
N SER A 167 -9.10 12.15 2.08
CA SER A 167 -8.20 11.90 3.20
C SER A 167 -8.43 12.88 4.36
N GLU A 168 -8.72 14.15 4.06
CA GLU A 168 -9.01 15.19 5.06
C GLU A 168 -10.39 14.99 5.69
N HIS A 169 -11.40 14.64 4.88
CA HIS A 169 -12.75 14.36 5.33
C HIS A 169 -12.82 13.18 6.29
N LEU A 170 -12.08 12.11 5.99
CA LEU A 170 -12.04 10.88 6.80
C LEU A 170 -11.00 10.91 7.92
N LEU A 171 -10.39 12.05 8.22
CA LEU A 171 -9.40 12.19 9.29
C LEU A 171 -10.09 12.10 10.67
N PRO A 172 -9.58 11.30 11.62
CA PRO A 172 -10.05 11.31 13.01
C PRO A 172 -10.01 12.71 13.61
N LYS A 173 -11.03 13.02 14.43
CA LYS A 173 -11.15 14.32 15.11
C LYS A 173 -10.59 14.30 16.55
N THR A 174 -10.11 13.16 17.03
CA THR A 174 -9.47 12.96 18.32
C THR A 174 -8.32 13.94 18.55
N ARG A 175 -8.18 14.38 19.80
CA ARG A 175 -7.07 15.21 20.27
C ARG A 175 -5.86 14.41 20.76
N ALA A 176 -6.00 13.09 20.94
CA ALA A 176 -4.97 12.24 21.52
C ALA A 176 -3.61 12.37 20.83
N TYR A 177 -3.60 12.53 19.50
CA TYR A 177 -2.36 12.72 18.75
C TYR A 177 -1.58 13.97 19.20
N HIS A 178 -2.26 15.12 19.30
CA HIS A 178 -1.63 16.38 19.67
C HIS A 178 -1.21 16.36 21.15
N GLU A 179 -2.02 15.76 22.02
CA GLU A 179 -1.73 15.66 23.46
C GLU A 179 -0.52 14.77 23.76
N ILE A 180 -0.38 13.63 23.08
CA ILE A 180 0.72 12.70 23.33
C ILE A 180 2.02 13.18 22.67
N TRP A 181 1.94 13.63 21.42
CA TRP A 181 3.13 13.84 20.60
C TRP A 181 3.59 15.29 20.54
N LEU A 182 2.68 16.25 20.68
CA LEU A 182 2.94 17.68 20.44
C LEU A 182 2.75 18.52 21.72
N ASP A 183 2.84 17.90 22.90
CA ASP A 183 2.74 18.57 24.21
C ASP A 183 1.45 19.37 24.42
N GLY A 184 0.40 19.04 23.67
CA GLY A 184 -0.85 19.81 23.69
C GLY A 184 -0.68 21.23 23.16
N GLU A 185 0.45 21.58 22.53
CA GLU A 185 0.58 22.81 21.77
C GLU A 185 -0.58 22.87 20.80
N LYS A 186 -1.45 23.86 21.02
CA LYS A 186 -2.46 24.23 20.07
C LYS A 186 -1.70 24.76 18.86
N VAL A 187 -1.44 23.90 17.88
CA VAL A 187 -1.45 24.38 16.50
C VAL A 187 -2.75 25.19 16.42
N GLU A 188 -2.70 26.44 15.98
CA GLU A 188 -3.89 27.27 15.72
C GLU A 188 -4.69 26.66 14.56
N ASP A 189 -5.18 25.44 14.75
CA ASP A 189 -6.20 24.84 13.93
C ASP A 189 -7.51 25.54 14.33
N LYS A 190 -7.76 26.69 13.72
CA LYS A 190 -8.99 27.49 13.88
C LYS A 190 -10.25 26.70 13.54
N SER A 191 -10.14 25.48 13.01
CA SER A 191 -11.25 24.55 12.79
C SER A 191 -11.67 23.73 14.02
N ARG A 192 -10.92 23.77 15.13
CA ARG A 192 -11.20 22.94 16.32
C ARG A 192 -11.57 23.79 17.54
N ALA A 193 -12.87 23.90 17.81
CA ALA A 193 -13.37 24.49 19.06
C ALA A 193 -12.95 23.66 20.28
N ALA A 194 -12.75 24.33 21.42
CA ALA A 194 -12.50 23.65 22.70
C ALA A 194 -13.78 22.93 23.16
N GLY A 195 -13.86 21.62 22.95
CA GLY A 195 -14.99 20.78 23.32
C GLY A 195 -14.59 19.39 23.80
N LYS A 196 -15.57 18.60 24.24
CA LYS A 196 -15.42 17.18 24.60
C LYS A 196 -14.87 16.41 23.40
N ASP A 197 -13.94 15.49 23.63
CA ASP A 197 -13.29 14.74 22.54
C ASP A 197 -14.29 13.75 21.92
N GLU A 198 -14.93 14.19 20.84
CA GLU A 198 -15.95 13.43 20.10
C GLU A 198 -15.43 13.02 18.73
N GLU A 199 -15.71 11.78 18.34
CA GLU A 199 -15.41 11.25 17.00
C GLU A 199 -16.72 11.11 16.22
N PRO A 200 -17.15 12.13 15.45
CA PRO A 200 -18.49 12.17 14.85
C PRO A 200 -18.68 11.08 13.79
N LEU A 201 -17.63 10.79 13.00
CA LEU A 201 -17.69 9.77 11.96
C LEU A 201 -17.43 8.37 12.51
N TYR A 202 -16.40 8.23 13.33
CA TYR A 202 -15.87 6.94 13.74
C TYR A 202 -16.49 6.39 15.02
N GLY A 203 -17.00 7.26 15.89
CA GLY A 203 -17.45 6.90 17.23
C GLY A 203 -16.32 6.34 18.10
N VAL A 204 -16.69 5.84 19.27
CA VAL A 204 -15.75 5.30 20.27
C VAL A 204 -14.95 4.10 19.74
N GLN A 205 -15.58 3.24 18.95
CA GLN A 205 -14.95 2.01 18.46
C GLN A 205 -14.26 2.15 17.11
N TYR A 206 -14.29 3.31 16.45
CA TYR A 206 -13.76 3.46 15.10
C TYR A 206 -14.31 2.39 14.13
N LEU A 207 -13.58 2.06 13.06
CA LEU A 207 -14.00 1.01 12.15
C LEU A 207 -13.70 -0.39 12.74
N PRO A 208 -14.38 -1.45 12.25
CA PRO A 208 -14.05 -2.83 12.63
C PRO A 208 -12.63 -3.24 12.22
N ARG A 209 -12.14 -2.66 11.12
CA ARG A 209 -10.81 -2.93 10.57
C ARG A 209 -10.32 -1.76 9.72
N LYS A 210 -9.07 -1.85 9.25
CA LYS A 210 -8.50 -0.95 8.24
C LYS A 210 -9.43 -0.76 7.05
N PHE A 211 -9.53 0.47 6.57
CA PHE A 211 -10.25 0.84 5.35
C PHE A 211 -9.28 1.52 4.37
N LYS A 212 -9.37 1.18 3.09
CA LYS A 212 -8.44 1.63 2.07
C LYS A 212 -9.20 2.27 0.93
N THR A 213 -8.87 3.53 0.66
CA THR A 213 -9.43 4.30 -0.45
C THR A 213 -8.38 4.56 -1.53
N VAL A 214 -8.81 4.62 -2.78
CA VAL A 214 -7.95 4.79 -3.97
C VAL A 214 -8.71 5.52 -5.09
N ILE A 215 -8.00 6.28 -5.92
CA ILE A 215 -8.54 6.92 -7.12
C ILE A 215 -7.66 6.52 -8.30
N ALA A 216 -8.26 6.00 -9.39
CA ALA A 216 -7.58 5.57 -10.60
C ALA A 216 -7.95 6.47 -11.79
N VAL A 217 -7.01 6.63 -12.72
CA VAL A 217 -7.20 7.38 -13.97
C VAL A 217 -6.86 6.45 -15.15
N PRO A 218 -7.88 5.94 -15.87
CA PRO A 218 -7.67 5.14 -17.07
C PRO A 218 -6.79 5.86 -18.12
N PRO A 219 -5.98 5.13 -18.91
CA PRO A 219 -5.93 3.66 -18.97
C PRO A 219 -5.01 3.00 -17.92
N SER A 220 -4.39 3.76 -17.02
CA SER A 220 -3.51 3.20 -15.99
C SER A 220 -4.29 2.69 -14.78
N ASN A 221 -3.93 1.49 -14.29
CA ASN A 221 -4.33 0.97 -12.99
C ASN A 221 -3.12 0.77 -12.07
N ASP A 222 -2.15 1.68 -12.13
CA ASP A 222 -0.96 1.74 -11.26
C ASP A 222 -1.28 1.61 -9.77
N VAL A 223 -2.45 2.10 -9.35
CA VAL A 223 -2.92 2.05 -7.96
C VAL A 223 -3.54 0.71 -7.52
N ASP A 224 -3.70 -0.27 -8.43
CA ASP A 224 -4.40 -1.54 -8.22
C ASP A 224 -5.79 -1.35 -7.61
N ILE A 225 -6.67 -0.61 -8.28
CA ILE A 225 -7.96 -0.16 -7.72
C ILE A 225 -8.81 -1.29 -7.12
N PHE A 226 -8.78 -2.48 -7.75
CA PHE A 226 -9.55 -3.64 -7.32
C PHE A 226 -9.05 -4.27 -6.01
N ALA A 227 -7.91 -3.84 -5.45
CA ALA A 227 -7.35 -4.38 -4.22
C ALA A 227 -7.86 -3.71 -2.92
N HIS A 228 -8.72 -2.69 -3.04
CA HIS A 228 -9.04 -1.74 -1.96
C HIS A 228 -10.52 -1.70 -1.61
N ASP A 229 -10.83 -1.22 -0.40
CA ASP A 229 -12.21 -1.24 0.13
C ASP A 229 -13.12 -0.29 -0.67
N LEU A 230 -12.61 0.88 -1.08
CA LEU A 230 -13.32 1.88 -1.88
C LEU A 230 -12.40 2.42 -2.98
N GLY A 231 -12.90 2.50 -4.20
CA GLY A 231 -12.21 3.10 -5.33
C GLY A 231 -13.07 4.05 -6.14
N TYR A 232 -12.42 4.99 -6.82
CA TYR A 232 -13.03 5.88 -7.81
C TYR A 232 -12.25 5.79 -9.12
N ILE A 233 -12.90 5.36 -10.19
CA ILE A 233 -12.32 5.34 -11.55
C ILE A 233 -12.79 6.61 -12.26
N ALA A 234 -11.85 7.47 -12.66
CA ALA A 234 -12.16 8.70 -13.38
C ALA A 234 -12.87 8.38 -14.71
N ILE A 235 -13.99 9.05 -14.96
CA ILE A 235 -14.62 9.07 -16.27
C ILE A 235 -14.33 10.42 -16.92
N VAL A 236 -13.56 10.38 -18.00
CA VAL A 236 -13.04 11.56 -18.69
C VAL A 236 -13.79 11.74 -20.01
N GLU A 237 -14.40 12.90 -20.20
CA GLU A 237 -15.01 13.31 -21.47
C GLU A 237 -14.36 14.63 -21.91
N LYS A 238 -13.84 14.69 -23.14
CA LYS A 238 -13.15 15.88 -23.69
C LYS A 238 -12.03 16.45 -22.80
N GLY A 239 -11.36 15.60 -22.02
CA GLY A 239 -10.25 15.96 -21.14
C GLY A 239 -10.65 16.37 -19.72
N ASP A 240 -11.95 16.45 -19.41
CA ASP A 240 -12.45 16.79 -18.08
C ASP A 240 -13.09 15.59 -17.38
N VAL A 241 -12.91 15.50 -16.06
CA VAL A 241 -13.53 14.44 -15.25
C VAL A 241 -14.99 14.81 -14.97
N ILE A 242 -15.91 14.06 -15.56
CA ILE A 242 -17.35 14.28 -15.38
C ILE A 242 -17.93 13.56 -14.16
N GLY A 243 -17.19 12.62 -13.59
CA GLY A 243 -17.59 11.83 -12.44
C GLY A 243 -16.77 10.54 -12.33
N TRP A 244 -17.30 9.59 -11.58
CA TRP A 244 -16.55 8.44 -11.13
C TRP A 244 -17.38 7.16 -11.19
N ASN A 245 -16.82 6.10 -11.74
CA ASN A 245 -17.31 4.76 -11.38
C ASN A 245 -16.74 4.40 -10.01
N VAL A 246 -17.62 4.01 -9.09
CA VAL A 246 -17.26 3.67 -7.71
C VAL A 246 -17.04 2.17 -7.62
N THR A 247 -15.91 1.75 -7.05
CA THR A 247 -15.64 0.34 -6.74
C THR A 247 -15.67 0.09 -5.24
N VAL A 248 -16.12 -1.09 -4.80
CA VAL A 248 -16.19 -1.47 -3.39
C VAL A 248 -15.80 -2.92 -3.12
N GLY A 249 -15.21 -3.20 -1.95
CA GLY A 249 -15.05 -4.57 -1.45
C GLY A 249 -13.79 -5.30 -1.85
N GLY A 250 -12.75 -4.61 -2.33
CA GLY A 250 -11.45 -5.23 -2.58
C GLY A 250 -10.66 -5.51 -1.30
N GLY A 251 -9.83 -6.54 -1.30
CA GLY A 251 -8.88 -6.76 -0.21
C GLY A 251 -8.11 -8.06 -0.27
N MET A 252 -6.79 -7.96 -0.09
CA MET A 252 -5.85 -9.09 -0.29
C MET A 252 -5.70 -10.06 0.88
N GLY A 253 -5.84 -9.60 2.13
CA GLY A 253 -5.40 -10.40 3.28
C GLY A 253 -6.22 -11.67 3.50
N MET A 254 -5.55 -12.78 3.75
CA MET A 254 -6.11 -14.07 4.14
C MET A 254 -5.22 -14.77 5.19
N THR A 255 -5.65 -15.93 5.66
CA THR A 255 -4.92 -16.79 6.59
C THR A 255 -4.69 -18.15 5.91
N HIS A 256 -3.46 -18.65 5.97
CA HIS A 256 -3.16 -19.98 5.43
C HIS A 256 -3.98 -21.05 6.15
N GLY A 257 -4.59 -21.96 5.40
CA GLY A 257 -5.40 -23.07 5.93
C GLY A 257 -6.82 -22.70 6.37
N ASP A 258 -7.17 -21.41 6.43
CA ASP A 258 -8.54 -20.96 6.73
C ASP A 258 -9.27 -20.55 5.45
N LEU A 259 -10.10 -21.47 4.96
CA LEU A 259 -10.89 -21.29 3.74
C LEU A 259 -11.97 -20.20 3.86
N ASN A 260 -12.29 -19.76 5.09
CA ASN A 260 -13.22 -18.65 5.32
C ASN A 260 -12.57 -17.27 5.11
N THR A 261 -11.27 -17.25 4.78
CA THR A 261 -10.54 -16.04 4.45
C THR A 261 -9.93 -16.14 3.07
N PHE A 262 -10.13 -15.13 2.23
CA PHE A 262 -9.72 -15.16 0.82
C PHE A 262 -9.49 -13.74 0.29
N PRO A 263 -8.52 -13.50 -0.61
CA PRO A 263 -8.45 -12.26 -1.35
C PRO A 263 -9.72 -12.06 -2.20
N ARG A 264 -10.07 -10.79 -2.44
CA ARG A 264 -11.24 -10.40 -3.23
C ARG A 264 -10.92 -9.16 -4.06
N THR A 265 -11.38 -9.11 -5.31
CA THR A 265 -11.40 -7.91 -6.15
C THR A 265 -12.62 -7.04 -5.80
N ALA A 266 -12.52 -5.73 -6.01
CA ALA A 266 -13.64 -4.82 -5.79
C ALA A 266 -14.68 -4.93 -6.92
N ASP A 267 -15.97 -4.81 -6.60
CA ASP A 267 -17.04 -4.72 -7.61
C ASP A 267 -17.32 -3.27 -7.96
N ILE A 268 -17.92 -3.03 -9.13
CA ILE A 268 -18.43 -1.71 -9.50
C ILE A 268 -19.81 -1.50 -8.90
N LEU A 269 -19.94 -0.47 -8.06
CA LEU A 269 -21.19 -0.09 -7.43
C LEU A 269 -22.10 0.71 -8.38
N GLY A 270 -21.50 1.56 -9.22
CA GLY A 270 -22.20 2.41 -10.18
C GLY A 270 -21.45 3.72 -10.44
N PHE A 271 -22.08 4.66 -11.13
CA PHE A 271 -21.51 5.98 -11.42
C PHE A 271 -22.09 7.05 -10.50
N CYS A 272 -21.24 7.95 -9.98
CA CYS A 272 -21.64 9.17 -9.29
C CYS A 272 -20.97 10.40 -9.94
N THR A 273 -21.59 11.57 -9.81
CA THR A 273 -21.01 12.84 -10.27
C THR A 273 -19.85 13.27 -9.36
N ALA A 274 -19.04 14.22 -9.81
CA ALA A 274 -17.86 14.67 -9.08
C ALA A 274 -18.20 15.28 -7.70
N ASP A 275 -19.30 16.03 -7.59
CA ASP A 275 -19.78 16.66 -6.36
C ASP A 275 -20.37 15.65 -5.34
N GLN A 276 -20.75 14.46 -5.79
CA GLN A 276 -21.29 13.40 -4.94
C GLN A 276 -20.20 12.54 -4.26
N ALA A 277 -18.97 12.55 -4.78
CA ALA A 277 -17.95 11.58 -4.42
C ALA A 277 -17.63 11.53 -2.91
N ILE A 278 -17.51 12.69 -2.24
CA ILE A 278 -17.24 12.73 -0.79
C ILE A 278 -18.38 12.11 0.02
N LYS A 279 -19.64 12.44 -0.32
CA LYS A 279 -20.83 11.89 0.35
C LYS A 279 -20.93 10.38 0.16
N VAL A 280 -20.61 9.88 -1.04
CA VAL A 280 -20.54 8.44 -1.32
C VAL A 280 -19.46 7.78 -0.46
N GLY A 281 -18.26 8.36 -0.38
CA GLY A 281 -17.18 7.83 0.43
C GLY A 281 -17.53 7.72 1.91
N GLU A 282 -18.14 8.77 2.47
CA GLU A 282 -18.65 8.77 3.84
C GLU A 282 -19.73 7.69 4.04
N ALA A 283 -20.69 7.58 3.12
CA ALA A 283 -21.72 6.57 3.17
C ALA A 283 -21.12 5.16 3.20
N VAL A 284 -20.21 4.82 2.28
CA VAL A 284 -19.52 3.51 2.26
C VAL A 284 -18.78 3.23 3.57
N VAL A 285 -18.06 4.22 4.10
CA VAL A 285 -17.31 4.09 5.37
C VAL A 285 -18.27 3.85 6.54
N THR A 286 -19.37 4.59 6.63
CA THR A 286 -20.34 4.43 7.72
C THR A 286 -21.15 3.14 7.60
N VAL A 287 -21.48 2.66 6.40
CA VAL A 287 -22.07 1.32 6.24
C VAL A 287 -21.09 0.28 6.77
N GLN A 288 -19.81 0.35 6.40
CA GLN A 288 -18.82 -0.59 6.91
C GLN A 288 -18.64 -0.49 8.43
N ARG A 289 -18.69 0.72 9.00
CA ARG A 289 -18.63 0.95 10.44
C ARG A 289 -19.74 0.20 11.17
N ASP A 290 -20.95 0.22 10.62
CA ASP A 290 -22.15 -0.29 11.28
C ASP A 290 -22.41 -1.78 10.98
N TRP A 291 -22.07 -2.26 9.78
CA TRP A 291 -22.37 -3.62 9.33
C TRP A 291 -21.20 -4.60 9.45
N GLY A 292 -19.97 -4.09 9.52
CA GLY A 292 -18.78 -4.95 9.52
C GLY A 292 -18.64 -5.78 10.80
N ASN A 293 -18.17 -7.01 10.64
CA ASN A 293 -18.00 -7.95 11.75
C ASN A 293 -16.98 -7.43 12.79
N ARG A 294 -17.40 -7.34 14.06
CA ARG A 294 -16.58 -6.90 15.21
C ARG A 294 -16.21 -8.02 16.18
N GLU A 295 -16.69 -9.24 15.93
CA GLU A 295 -16.38 -10.44 16.72
C GLU A 295 -15.14 -11.15 16.17
N VAL A 296 -15.12 -11.42 14.86
CA VAL A 296 -14.06 -12.16 14.18
C VAL A 296 -13.26 -11.20 13.31
N ARG A 297 -12.13 -10.73 13.83
CA ARG A 297 -11.26 -9.74 13.17
C ARG A 297 -10.76 -10.17 11.79
N ALA A 298 -10.59 -11.47 11.56
CA ALA A 298 -10.21 -12.03 10.25
C ALA A 298 -11.30 -11.79 9.17
N ARG A 299 -12.56 -11.64 9.59
CA ARG A 299 -13.73 -11.35 8.74
C ARG A 299 -14.23 -9.90 8.81
N ALA A 300 -13.48 -8.99 9.45
CA ALA A 300 -13.92 -7.63 9.74
C ALA A 300 -13.75 -6.61 8.58
N ARG A 301 -13.26 -7.04 7.41
CA ARG A 301 -13.03 -6.16 6.24
C ARG A 301 -14.28 -6.07 5.37
N LEU A 302 -14.44 -4.93 4.67
CA LEU A 302 -15.61 -4.66 3.82
C LEU A 302 -15.89 -5.76 2.80
N LYS A 303 -14.84 -6.39 2.26
CA LYS A 303 -14.98 -7.53 1.35
C LYS A 303 -15.90 -8.63 1.89
N TYR A 304 -15.83 -8.96 3.19
CA TYR A 304 -16.69 -9.99 3.77
C TYR A 304 -18.08 -9.44 4.10
N THR A 305 -18.18 -8.18 4.50
CA THR A 305 -19.48 -7.51 4.66
C THR A 305 -20.29 -7.56 3.36
N ILE A 306 -19.64 -7.34 2.21
CA ILE A 306 -20.30 -7.42 0.90
C ILE A 306 -20.67 -8.87 0.55
N GLU A 307 -19.78 -9.84 0.78
CA GLU A 307 -20.08 -11.27 0.57
C GLU A 307 -21.28 -11.71 1.43
N ASP A 308 -21.34 -11.28 2.69
CA ASP A 308 -22.36 -11.71 3.65
C ASP A 308 -23.72 -11.01 3.44
N ARG A 309 -23.72 -9.78 2.92
CA ARG A 309 -24.95 -8.96 2.76
C ARG A 309 -25.46 -8.88 1.31
N GLY A 310 -24.62 -9.19 0.34
CA GLY A 310 -24.88 -8.98 -1.09
C GLY A 310 -24.60 -7.54 -1.56
N LEU A 311 -24.13 -7.41 -2.80
CA LEU A 311 -23.76 -6.12 -3.39
C LEU A 311 -24.96 -5.18 -3.55
N ASP A 312 -26.13 -5.68 -3.93
CA ASP A 312 -27.33 -4.86 -4.13
C ASP A 312 -27.86 -4.28 -2.82
N THR A 313 -27.91 -5.08 -1.76
CA THR A 313 -28.26 -4.63 -0.41
C THR A 313 -27.30 -3.55 0.07
N PHE A 314 -25.99 -3.74 -0.16
CA PHE A 314 -24.97 -2.78 0.18
C PHE A 314 -25.15 -1.46 -0.61
N ARG A 315 -25.38 -1.55 -1.93
CA ARG A 315 -25.67 -0.40 -2.81
C ARG A 315 -26.84 0.42 -2.29
N ALA A 316 -27.96 -0.24 -1.97
CA ALA A 316 -29.18 0.43 -1.52
C ALA A 316 -28.97 1.23 -0.21
N GLU A 317 -28.20 0.68 0.73
CA GLU A 317 -27.88 1.39 1.97
C GLU A 317 -26.92 2.56 1.74
N VAL A 318 -25.91 2.41 0.87
CA VAL A 318 -25.01 3.52 0.49
C VAL A 318 -25.80 4.65 -0.16
N GLU A 319 -26.68 4.34 -1.11
CA GLU A 319 -27.57 5.31 -1.76
C GLU A 319 -28.43 6.07 -0.74
N LYS A 320 -29.04 5.35 0.20
CA LYS A 320 -29.86 5.92 1.27
C LYS A 320 -29.07 6.91 2.13
N ARG A 321 -27.86 6.55 2.57
CA ARG A 321 -27.01 7.41 3.42
C ARG A 321 -26.44 8.61 2.67
N ALA A 322 -26.03 8.41 1.42
CA ALA A 322 -25.48 9.48 0.59
C ALA A 322 -26.56 10.44 0.07
N GLY A 323 -27.84 10.03 0.08
CA GLY A 323 -28.94 10.79 -0.49
C GLY A 323 -28.87 10.87 -2.01
N ILE A 324 -28.38 9.82 -2.67
CA ILE A 324 -28.22 9.75 -4.13
C ILE A 324 -28.78 8.44 -4.70
N LYS A 325 -28.89 8.36 -6.02
CA LYS A 325 -29.00 7.10 -6.77
C LYS A 325 -27.82 6.97 -7.71
N PHE A 326 -27.16 5.81 -7.71
CA PHE A 326 -26.08 5.57 -8.66
C PHE A 326 -26.64 5.49 -10.07
N ALA A 327 -26.00 6.17 -11.02
CA ALA A 327 -26.26 5.91 -12.43
C ALA A 327 -25.56 4.62 -12.86
N LYS A 328 -25.90 4.13 -14.06
CA LYS A 328 -25.19 3.00 -14.66
C LYS A 328 -23.71 3.35 -14.81
N ALA A 329 -22.83 2.41 -14.45
CA ALA A 329 -21.39 2.57 -14.65
C ALA A 329 -21.08 2.91 -16.11
N LYS A 330 -20.17 3.86 -16.32
CA LYS A 330 -19.73 4.28 -17.66
C LYS A 330 -18.57 3.39 -18.15
N PRO A 331 -18.36 3.24 -19.47
CA PRO A 331 -17.24 2.44 -19.99
C PRO A 331 -15.87 3.01 -19.59
N PHE A 332 -14.91 2.12 -19.34
CA PHE A 332 -13.49 2.43 -19.13
C PHE A 332 -12.65 1.23 -19.55
N VAL A 333 -11.35 1.43 -19.78
CA VAL A 333 -10.38 0.37 -20.08
C VAL A 333 -9.12 0.61 -19.28
N PHE A 334 -8.61 -0.42 -18.61
CA PHE A 334 -7.26 -0.41 -18.06
C PHE A 334 -6.35 -1.27 -18.93
N THR A 335 -5.10 -0.84 -19.09
CA THR A 335 -4.11 -1.53 -19.94
C THR A 335 -2.95 -2.11 -19.14
N GLY A 336 -2.88 -1.90 -17.83
CA GLY A 336 -1.83 -2.45 -16.97
C GLY A 336 -1.79 -1.81 -15.58
N THR A 337 -0.94 -2.38 -14.72
CA THR A 337 -0.74 -1.91 -13.32
C THR A 337 0.65 -1.34 -13.03
N GLY A 338 1.54 -1.32 -14.02
CA GLY A 338 2.92 -0.84 -13.85
C GLY A 338 3.01 0.68 -13.91
N ASP A 339 4.11 1.23 -13.37
CA ASP A 339 4.45 2.63 -13.59
C ASP A 339 5.06 2.82 -14.99
N THR A 340 4.86 4.00 -15.58
CA THR A 340 5.65 4.42 -16.74
C THR A 340 7.01 4.92 -16.28
N LEU A 341 8.04 4.08 -16.41
CA LEU A 341 9.42 4.42 -16.05
C LEU A 341 10.05 5.40 -17.04
N GLY A 342 11.01 6.19 -16.56
CA GLY A 342 11.73 7.16 -17.38
C GLY A 342 11.03 8.51 -17.48
N TRP A 343 11.47 9.33 -18.45
CA TRP A 343 10.95 10.67 -18.66
C TRP A 343 9.65 10.67 -19.48
N VAL A 344 8.64 11.37 -18.97
CA VAL A 344 7.43 11.73 -19.69
C VAL A 344 7.21 13.24 -19.61
N GLN A 345 6.47 13.80 -20.56
CA GLN A 345 6.09 15.21 -20.55
C GLN A 345 4.59 15.33 -20.24
N GLY A 346 4.23 16.17 -19.27
CA GLY A 346 2.84 16.45 -18.90
C GLY A 346 2.13 17.41 -19.86
N ASP A 347 0.82 17.58 -19.66
CA ASP A 347 -0.02 18.52 -20.42
C ASP A 347 0.50 19.98 -20.33
N ASP A 348 1.12 20.33 -19.21
CA ASP A 348 1.70 21.65 -18.92
C ASP A 348 3.12 21.84 -19.50
N LYS A 349 3.62 20.86 -20.26
CA LYS A 349 4.98 20.79 -20.84
C LYS A 349 6.10 20.60 -19.82
N ALA A 350 5.79 20.43 -18.53
CA ALA A 350 6.78 20.02 -17.54
C ALA A 350 7.20 18.57 -17.76
N TRP A 351 8.41 18.24 -17.29
CA TRP A 351 8.98 16.91 -17.39
C TRP A 351 8.88 16.17 -16.07
N HIS A 352 8.66 14.87 -16.16
CA HIS A 352 8.49 14.00 -15.01
C HIS A 352 9.32 12.73 -15.21
N LEU A 353 10.20 12.41 -14.26
CA LEU A 353 11.02 11.20 -14.29
C LEU A 353 10.50 10.23 -13.24
N THR A 354 9.98 9.09 -13.67
CA THR A 354 9.74 7.96 -12.76
C THR A 354 11.01 7.13 -12.66
N LEU A 355 11.60 7.10 -11.46
CA LEU A 355 12.79 6.32 -11.14
C LEU A 355 12.40 5.01 -10.47
N PHE A 356 12.83 3.89 -11.06
CA PHE A 356 12.69 2.58 -10.45
C PHE A 356 13.47 2.50 -9.14
N VAL A 357 12.82 2.04 -8.08
CA VAL A 357 13.44 1.78 -6.78
C VAL A 357 13.12 0.35 -6.39
N GLU A 358 14.14 -0.52 -6.42
CA GLU A 358 13.93 -1.93 -6.11
C GLU A 358 13.35 -2.11 -4.71
N ASN A 359 12.13 -2.66 -4.65
CA ASN A 359 11.33 -2.79 -3.44
C ASN A 359 11.17 -1.48 -2.64
N GLY A 360 11.24 -0.32 -3.28
CA GLY A 360 11.07 0.98 -2.63
C GLY A 360 12.04 1.28 -1.50
N ARG A 361 13.18 0.60 -1.42
CA ARG A 361 14.19 0.82 -0.38
C ARG A 361 15.17 1.89 -0.82
N ILE A 362 15.06 3.08 -0.22
CA ILE A 362 15.99 4.19 -0.43
C ILE A 362 17.08 4.12 0.64
N LYS A 363 18.30 3.83 0.20
CA LYS A 363 19.51 3.73 1.03
C LYS A 363 20.74 3.96 0.17
N ASP A 364 21.87 4.21 0.82
CA ASP A 364 23.18 4.20 0.16
C ASP A 364 23.89 2.87 0.45
N VAL A 365 24.52 2.31 -0.57
CA VAL A 365 25.43 1.15 -0.50
C VAL A 365 26.65 1.44 -1.39
N PRO A 366 27.77 0.70 -1.24
CA PRO A 366 28.93 0.89 -2.11
C PRO A 366 28.55 0.80 -3.60
N GLY A 367 28.90 1.83 -4.37
CA GLY A 367 28.59 1.92 -5.81
C GLY A 367 27.17 2.36 -6.18
N TYR A 368 26.24 2.49 -5.21
CA TYR A 368 24.86 2.91 -5.44
C TYR A 368 24.36 3.78 -4.29
N LYS A 369 24.33 5.09 -4.49
CA LYS A 369 23.99 6.10 -3.45
C LYS A 369 22.65 6.78 -3.72
N LEU A 370 21.57 5.99 -3.80
CA LEU A 370 20.24 6.49 -4.14
C LEU A 370 19.73 7.56 -3.15
N ARG A 371 19.97 7.36 -1.85
CA ARG A 371 19.48 8.29 -0.83
C ARG A 371 20.18 9.64 -0.97
N SER A 372 21.51 9.63 -1.11
CA SER A 372 22.30 10.84 -1.37
C SER A 372 21.89 11.54 -2.67
N ALA A 373 21.65 10.81 -3.74
CA ALA A 373 21.21 11.38 -5.03
C ALA A 373 19.87 12.10 -4.91
N LEU A 374 18.87 11.45 -4.31
CA LEU A 374 17.54 12.05 -4.12
C LEU A 374 17.60 13.24 -3.17
N ARG A 375 18.47 13.18 -2.15
CA ARG A 375 18.72 14.32 -1.25
C ARG A 375 19.31 15.52 -2.00
N GLU A 376 20.32 15.32 -2.82
CA GLU A 376 20.95 16.40 -3.61
C GLU A 376 19.96 17.01 -4.62
N ILE A 377 19.11 16.20 -5.25
CA ILE A 377 18.03 16.68 -6.12
C ILE A 377 17.03 17.54 -5.34
N ALA A 378 16.66 17.12 -4.13
CA ALA A 378 15.75 17.87 -3.27
C ALA A 378 16.38 19.19 -2.79
N ASP A 379 17.64 19.17 -2.36
CA ASP A 379 18.37 20.38 -1.94
C ASP A 379 18.51 21.38 -3.10
N ALA A 380 18.63 20.89 -4.34
CA ALA A 380 18.64 21.73 -5.53
C ALA A 380 17.28 22.41 -5.81
N ASN A 381 16.17 21.92 -5.21
CA ASN A 381 14.82 22.44 -5.34
C ASN A 381 14.38 22.67 -6.80
N ILE A 382 14.62 21.67 -7.65
CA ILE A 382 14.38 21.72 -9.10
C ILE A 382 13.19 20.86 -9.58
N CYS A 383 12.56 20.13 -8.66
CA CYS A 383 11.40 19.27 -8.87
C CYS A 383 10.71 19.00 -7.53
N ASP A 384 9.49 18.49 -7.59
CA ASP A 384 8.79 17.86 -6.46
C ASP A 384 8.91 16.33 -6.57
N PHE A 385 8.38 15.62 -5.58
CA PHE A 385 8.45 14.16 -5.50
C PHE A 385 7.06 13.54 -5.37
N VAL A 386 6.87 12.37 -5.97
CA VAL A 386 5.66 11.53 -5.78
C VAL A 386 6.10 10.09 -5.50
N ALA A 387 5.61 9.52 -4.40
CA ALA A 387 5.74 8.09 -4.13
C ALA A 387 4.68 7.31 -4.92
N SER A 388 5.08 6.32 -5.72
CA SER A 388 4.12 5.53 -6.50
C SER A 388 3.53 4.36 -5.71
N ALA A 389 2.39 3.84 -6.19
CA ALA A 389 1.76 2.63 -5.69
C ALA A 389 2.58 1.34 -5.97
N ASN A 390 3.56 1.43 -6.87
CA ASN A 390 4.52 0.38 -7.21
C ASN A 390 5.87 0.53 -6.48
N GLN A 391 5.91 1.38 -5.45
CA GLN A 391 7.08 1.61 -4.60
C GLN A 391 8.24 2.34 -5.29
N ASN A 392 7.97 3.06 -6.38
CA ASN A 392 8.94 3.91 -7.06
C ASN A 392 8.84 5.37 -6.58
N VAL A 393 9.79 6.19 -7.01
CA VAL A 393 9.77 7.65 -6.80
C VAL A 393 9.69 8.36 -8.14
N MET A 394 8.85 9.38 -8.23
CA MET A 394 8.77 10.25 -9.39
C MET A 394 9.32 11.62 -9.02
N MET A 395 10.24 12.16 -9.81
CA MET A 395 10.61 13.58 -9.78
C MET A 395 9.72 14.32 -10.77
N VAL A 396 8.85 15.20 -10.28
CA VAL A 396 7.79 15.85 -11.05
C VAL A 396 8.02 17.36 -11.14
N ASN A 397 7.35 18.02 -12.09
CA ASN A 397 7.49 19.46 -12.36
C ASN A 397 8.92 19.91 -12.70
N ALA A 398 9.71 19.06 -13.34
CA ALA A 398 11.06 19.42 -13.78
C ALA A 398 11.01 20.27 -15.06
N SER A 399 11.79 21.35 -15.10
CA SER A 399 12.04 22.07 -16.36
C SER A 399 12.90 21.25 -17.32
N ALA A 400 12.92 21.61 -18.61
CA ALA A 400 13.82 20.98 -19.58
C ALA A 400 15.31 21.06 -19.14
N LYS A 401 15.72 22.18 -18.52
CA LYS A 401 17.07 22.36 -17.95
C LYS A 401 17.32 21.47 -16.72
N SER A 402 16.29 21.26 -15.90
CA SER A 402 16.37 20.42 -14.70
C SER A 402 16.63 18.96 -15.04
N LYS A 403 16.17 18.45 -16.20
CA LYS A 403 16.38 17.05 -16.63
C LYS A 403 17.85 16.65 -16.60
N ALA A 404 18.68 17.42 -17.33
CA ALA A 404 20.10 17.14 -17.44
C ALA A 404 20.79 17.20 -16.07
N LYS A 405 20.37 18.10 -15.19
CA LYS A 405 20.90 18.19 -13.82
C LYS A 405 20.52 16.96 -12.99
N ILE A 406 19.26 16.53 -13.05
CA ILE A 406 18.77 15.32 -12.36
C ILE A 406 19.54 14.08 -12.84
N GLU A 407 19.66 13.88 -14.15
CA GLU A 407 20.41 12.75 -14.73
C GLU A 407 21.89 12.78 -14.34
N THR A 408 22.50 13.97 -14.31
CA THR A 408 23.90 14.14 -13.87
C THR A 408 24.07 13.72 -12.41
N ILE A 409 23.15 14.12 -11.52
CA ILE A 409 23.19 13.76 -10.11
C ILE A 409 23.00 12.25 -9.95
N LEU A 410 21.98 11.66 -10.60
CA LEU A 410 21.76 10.21 -10.53
C LEU A 410 23.01 9.44 -10.98
N LYS A 411 23.60 9.84 -12.10
CA LYS A 411 24.82 9.21 -12.63
C LYS A 411 26.03 9.36 -11.70
N SER A 412 26.26 10.54 -11.10
CA SER A 412 27.40 10.76 -10.20
C SER A 412 27.32 9.93 -8.91
N HIS A 413 26.10 9.52 -8.53
CA HIS A 413 25.81 8.66 -7.38
C HIS A 413 25.64 7.16 -7.75
N GLY A 414 25.90 6.77 -9.00
CA GLY A 414 25.81 5.39 -9.46
C GLY A 414 24.38 4.86 -9.61
N VAL A 415 23.39 5.75 -9.75
CA VAL A 415 21.98 5.40 -9.92
C VAL A 415 21.63 5.39 -11.41
N ALA A 416 21.34 4.20 -11.94
CA ALA A 416 20.84 4.04 -13.30
C ALA A 416 19.33 4.34 -13.38
N THR A 417 18.90 4.90 -14.51
CA THR A 417 17.47 5.08 -14.84
C THR A 417 16.88 3.88 -15.58
N GLU A 418 17.74 3.06 -16.18
CA GLU A 418 17.35 1.82 -16.86
C GLU A 418 17.16 0.69 -15.86
N VAL A 419 16.29 -0.26 -16.22
CA VAL A 419 16.00 -1.47 -15.44
C VAL A 419 16.39 -2.68 -16.27
N SER A 420 16.94 -3.71 -15.62
CA SER A 420 17.51 -4.87 -16.30
C SER A 420 16.50 -5.70 -17.10
N SER A 421 15.23 -5.73 -16.69
CA SER A 421 14.15 -6.42 -17.39
C SER A 421 12.79 -5.80 -17.05
N ARG A 422 11.78 -6.07 -17.89
CA ARG A 422 10.41 -5.65 -17.64
C ARG A 422 9.72 -6.46 -16.53
N LEU A 423 10.14 -7.70 -16.29
CA LEU A 423 9.77 -8.45 -15.07
C LEU A 423 10.20 -7.70 -13.81
N ARG A 424 11.47 -7.25 -13.74
CA ARG A 424 11.98 -6.50 -12.59
C ARG A 424 11.26 -5.17 -12.40
N ALA A 425 10.98 -4.46 -13.50
CA ALA A 425 10.24 -3.19 -13.47
C ALA A 425 8.81 -3.35 -12.91
N ASN A 426 8.18 -4.51 -13.11
CA ASN A 426 6.84 -4.83 -12.60
C ASN A 426 6.88 -5.69 -11.31
N ALA A 427 8.04 -5.79 -10.67
CA ALA A 427 8.21 -6.59 -9.48
C ALA A 427 8.03 -5.80 -8.18
N MET A 428 7.38 -6.40 -7.18
CA MET A 428 7.27 -5.81 -5.85
C MET A 428 7.37 -6.84 -4.73
N ALA A 429 8.12 -6.50 -3.68
CA ALA A 429 8.12 -7.21 -2.40
C ALA A 429 7.53 -6.38 -1.27
N CYS A 430 7.05 -7.06 -0.22
CA CYS A 430 6.81 -6.41 1.07
C CYS A 430 8.08 -6.45 1.93
N VAL A 431 8.13 -5.64 2.99
CA VAL A 431 9.27 -5.60 3.92
C VAL A 431 9.62 -6.99 4.47
N ALA A 432 8.63 -7.73 4.98
CA ALA A 432 8.82 -9.02 5.65
C ALA A 432 9.91 -8.97 6.74
N LEU A 433 10.84 -9.92 6.76
CA LEU A 433 11.95 -9.97 7.71
C LEU A 433 12.94 -8.81 7.46
N PRO A 434 13.63 -8.32 8.50
CA PRO A 434 13.61 -8.81 9.88
C PRO A 434 12.56 -8.13 10.77
N THR A 435 11.94 -7.04 10.33
CA THR A 435 11.15 -6.18 11.23
C THR A 435 9.66 -6.52 11.29
N CYS A 436 9.10 -7.20 10.29
CA CYS A 436 7.69 -7.60 10.32
C CYS A 436 7.48 -8.76 11.30
N GLY A 437 6.74 -8.50 12.39
CA GLY A 437 6.37 -9.53 13.36
C GLY A 437 5.47 -10.64 12.81
N LEU A 438 4.91 -10.49 11.60
CA LEU A 438 4.02 -11.46 10.95
C LEU A 438 4.69 -12.26 9.82
N ALA A 439 5.93 -11.94 9.46
CA ALA A 439 6.61 -12.61 8.34
C ALA A 439 6.93 -14.07 8.67
N LEU A 440 6.64 -14.96 7.71
CA LEU A 440 6.95 -16.39 7.76
C LEU A 440 8.17 -16.73 6.89
N ALA A 441 8.36 -15.99 5.79
CA ALA A 441 9.50 -16.08 4.88
C ALA A 441 10.06 -14.69 4.55
N GLU A 442 11.21 -14.68 3.88
CA GLU A 442 11.78 -13.46 3.29
C GLU A 442 10.86 -12.87 2.20
N SER A 443 11.10 -11.60 1.87
CA SER A 443 10.44 -10.96 0.74
C SER A 443 11.37 -9.92 0.12
N GLU A 444 11.43 -8.71 0.66
CA GLU A 444 12.28 -7.62 0.14
C GLU A 444 13.76 -8.01 0.00
N ARG A 445 14.31 -8.79 0.93
CA ARG A 445 15.72 -9.23 0.89
C ARG A 445 15.99 -10.37 -0.10
N TYR A 446 14.95 -11.07 -0.54
CA TYR A 446 15.07 -12.27 -1.38
C TYR A 446 14.65 -12.03 -2.84
N LEU A 447 13.59 -11.25 -3.05
CA LEU A 447 13.05 -11.02 -4.39
C LEU A 447 14.11 -10.58 -5.43
N PRO A 448 15.07 -9.68 -5.12
CA PRO A 448 16.07 -9.25 -6.10
C PRO A 448 16.91 -10.39 -6.69
N SER A 449 17.38 -11.33 -5.86
CA SER A 449 18.22 -12.44 -6.31
C SER A 449 17.42 -13.50 -7.07
N LEU A 450 16.17 -13.73 -6.68
CA LEU A 450 15.26 -14.60 -7.44
C LEU A 450 14.97 -14.02 -8.83
N ILE A 451 14.70 -12.72 -8.94
CA ILE A 451 14.48 -12.08 -10.25
C ILE A 451 15.71 -12.21 -11.13
N THR A 452 16.92 -11.99 -10.60
CA THR A 452 18.16 -12.16 -11.38
C THR A 452 18.26 -13.56 -11.98
N LYS A 453 17.90 -14.61 -11.23
CA LYS A 453 17.89 -15.99 -11.74
C LYS A 453 16.80 -16.22 -12.79
N LEU A 454 15.64 -15.58 -12.64
CA LEU A 454 14.56 -15.67 -13.62
C LEU A 454 14.84 -14.86 -14.89
N GLU A 455 15.66 -13.81 -14.83
CA GLU A 455 16.10 -13.06 -16.01
C GLU A 455 16.87 -13.97 -16.99
N ASP A 456 17.68 -14.91 -16.49
CA ASP A 456 18.31 -15.94 -17.34
C ASP A 456 17.27 -16.81 -18.06
N SER A 457 16.16 -17.15 -17.38
CA SER A 457 15.05 -17.89 -17.98
C SER A 457 14.27 -17.04 -19.00
N LEU A 458 14.13 -15.74 -18.76
CA LEU A 458 13.51 -14.81 -19.71
C LEU A 458 14.37 -14.67 -20.97
N ASP A 459 15.69 -14.61 -20.83
CA ASP A 459 16.61 -14.51 -21.97
C ASP A 459 16.51 -15.76 -22.86
N LYS A 460 16.47 -16.96 -22.27
CA LYS A 460 16.21 -18.22 -23.00
C LYS A 460 14.87 -18.22 -23.73
N ALA A 461 13.87 -17.54 -23.19
CA ALA A 461 12.53 -17.44 -23.76
C ALA A 461 12.36 -16.25 -24.74
N GLY A 462 13.32 -15.32 -24.78
CA GLY A 462 13.20 -14.07 -25.54
C GLY A 462 12.15 -13.11 -24.96
N LEU A 463 11.97 -13.10 -23.63
CA LEU A 463 10.93 -12.34 -22.91
C LEU A 463 11.47 -11.22 -22.02
N ARG A 464 12.73 -10.80 -22.20
CA ARG A 464 13.39 -9.81 -21.32
C ARG A 464 12.64 -8.48 -21.27
N ASP A 465 12.07 -8.09 -22.41
CA ASP A 465 11.35 -6.84 -22.62
C ASP A 465 9.83 -6.98 -22.54
N ASP A 466 9.33 -8.16 -22.13
CA ASP A 466 7.90 -8.41 -21.95
C ASP A 466 7.46 -8.09 -20.51
N ASP A 467 6.40 -7.31 -20.38
CA ASP A 467 5.80 -7.02 -19.08
C ASP A 467 5.14 -8.28 -18.49
N ILE A 468 5.70 -8.75 -17.38
CA ILE A 468 5.12 -9.82 -16.54
C ILE A 468 5.08 -9.32 -15.10
N VAL A 469 3.90 -9.30 -14.48
CA VAL A 469 3.73 -8.80 -13.12
C VAL A 469 4.10 -9.87 -12.10
N MET A 470 5.15 -9.63 -11.33
CA MET A 470 5.62 -10.53 -10.27
C MET A 470 5.55 -9.87 -8.89
N ARG A 471 4.97 -10.53 -7.90
CA ARG A 471 4.84 -9.93 -6.56
C ARG A 471 5.11 -10.95 -5.46
N MET A 472 5.85 -10.55 -4.44
CA MET A 472 6.24 -11.41 -3.32
C MET A 472 5.80 -10.82 -1.98
N THR A 473 5.31 -11.69 -1.10
CA THR A 473 5.04 -11.33 0.30
C THR A 473 5.51 -12.43 1.25
N GLY A 474 6.01 -12.06 2.43
CA GLY A 474 6.51 -13.04 3.40
C GLY A 474 5.43 -13.77 4.20
N CYS A 475 4.14 -13.46 4.03
CA CYS A 475 3.00 -14.09 4.74
C CYS A 475 1.68 -13.82 3.99
N PRO A 476 0.55 -14.48 4.32
CA PRO A 476 -0.70 -14.40 3.54
C PRO A 476 -1.50 -13.09 3.71
N ASN A 477 -0.93 -12.09 4.41
CA ASN A 477 -1.56 -10.77 4.53
C ASN A 477 -1.60 -9.99 3.20
N GLY A 478 -0.77 -10.36 2.21
CA GLY A 478 -0.81 -9.78 0.87
C GLY A 478 -0.40 -8.31 0.77
N CYS A 479 0.57 -7.86 1.57
CA CYS A 479 1.01 -6.45 1.62
C CYS A 479 1.52 -5.89 0.28
N ALA A 480 2.14 -6.73 -0.55
CA ALA A 480 2.58 -6.40 -1.90
C ALA A 480 1.59 -6.88 -2.98
N ARG A 481 0.33 -7.14 -2.62
CA ARG A 481 -0.75 -7.53 -3.55
C ARG A 481 -0.41 -8.74 -4.46
N PRO A 482 0.11 -9.86 -3.92
CA PRO A 482 0.59 -10.99 -4.71
C PRO A 482 -0.52 -11.75 -5.43
N TYR A 483 -1.76 -11.65 -4.93
CA TYR A 483 -2.92 -12.30 -5.53
C TYR A 483 -3.43 -11.59 -6.77
N LEU A 484 -2.89 -10.41 -7.09
CA LEU A 484 -3.13 -9.66 -8.32
C LEU A 484 -1.87 -9.63 -9.22
N ALA A 485 -0.95 -10.57 -9.02
CA ALA A 485 0.21 -10.75 -9.87
C ALA A 485 0.02 -11.95 -10.78
N GLU A 486 0.53 -11.86 -12.00
CA GLU A 486 0.59 -13.00 -12.92
C GLU A 486 1.50 -14.10 -12.35
N ILE A 487 2.54 -13.71 -11.59
CA ILE A 487 3.37 -14.59 -10.74
C ILE A 487 3.34 -14.07 -9.30
N GLY A 488 2.61 -14.76 -8.42
CA GLY A 488 2.49 -14.41 -7.00
C GLY A 488 3.27 -15.38 -6.10
N LEU A 489 4.09 -14.86 -5.19
CA LEU A 489 4.79 -15.65 -4.17
C LEU A 489 4.36 -15.24 -2.75
N VAL A 490 3.89 -16.22 -1.97
CA VAL A 490 3.36 -15.97 -0.62
C VAL A 490 4.04 -16.90 0.39
N GLY A 491 4.83 -16.31 1.28
CA GLY A 491 5.61 -17.01 2.28
C GLY A 491 4.76 -17.89 3.19
N ARG A 492 5.27 -19.09 3.43
CA ARG A 492 4.67 -20.14 4.26
C ARG A 492 5.53 -20.47 5.46
N ASN A 493 6.83 -20.61 5.22
CA ASN A 493 7.87 -20.94 6.18
C ASN A 493 9.21 -20.35 5.68
N PRO A 494 10.27 -20.34 6.49
CA PRO A 494 11.59 -19.88 6.04
C PRO A 494 12.00 -20.56 4.73
N GLY A 495 12.22 -19.77 3.68
CA GLY A 495 12.61 -20.25 2.35
C GLY A 495 11.50 -20.90 1.50
N LEU A 496 10.27 -21.05 2.01
CA LEU A 496 9.18 -21.73 1.32
C LEU A 496 8.01 -20.80 1.03
N TYR A 497 7.46 -20.92 -0.19
CA TYR A 497 6.40 -20.05 -0.71
C TYR A 497 5.29 -20.87 -1.35
N ASN A 498 4.06 -20.38 -1.26
CA ASN A 498 3.01 -20.76 -2.21
C ASN A 498 3.19 -19.92 -3.49
N LEU A 499 3.17 -20.58 -4.65
CA LEU A 499 3.23 -19.98 -5.97
C LEU A 499 1.81 -19.89 -6.55
N TYR A 500 1.41 -18.69 -6.97
CA TYR A 500 0.12 -18.38 -7.58
C TYR A 500 0.32 -17.88 -9.01
N LEU A 501 -0.58 -18.27 -9.92
CA LEU A 501 -0.56 -17.88 -11.33
C LEU A 501 -1.94 -17.39 -11.80
N GLY A 502 -1.99 -16.66 -12.91
CA GLY A 502 -3.25 -16.42 -13.65
C GLY A 502 -4.03 -15.15 -13.33
N ALA A 503 -3.47 -14.21 -12.55
CA ALA A 503 -4.08 -12.89 -12.42
C ALA A 503 -4.13 -12.17 -13.78
N ALA A 504 -5.05 -11.23 -13.95
CA ALA A 504 -5.09 -10.40 -15.16
C ALA A 504 -4.05 -9.28 -15.10
N PHE A 505 -3.47 -8.92 -16.24
CA PHE A 505 -2.44 -7.87 -16.35
C PHE A 505 -2.94 -6.48 -15.93
N ASP A 506 -4.23 -6.22 -16.11
CA ASP A 506 -4.90 -4.97 -15.71
C ASP A 506 -5.33 -4.95 -14.23
N GLY A 507 -5.06 -6.02 -13.48
CA GLY A 507 -5.43 -6.17 -12.07
C GLY A 507 -6.91 -6.50 -11.80
N SER A 508 -7.71 -6.82 -12.82
CA SER A 508 -9.15 -7.10 -12.68
C SER A 508 -9.47 -8.50 -12.13
N ARG A 509 -8.52 -9.44 -12.21
CA ARG A 509 -8.70 -10.85 -11.85
C ARG A 509 -7.62 -11.33 -10.89
N LEU A 510 -8.02 -12.11 -9.89
CA LEU A 510 -7.09 -12.75 -8.94
C LEU A 510 -6.37 -13.94 -9.59
N SER A 511 -5.15 -14.19 -9.14
CA SER A 511 -4.43 -15.45 -9.41
C SER A 511 -5.06 -16.62 -8.65
N LYS A 512 -4.59 -17.83 -8.95
CA LYS A 512 -4.97 -19.11 -8.34
C LYS A 512 -3.72 -19.84 -7.87
N LEU A 513 -3.83 -20.59 -6.78
CA LEU A 513 -2.73 -21.39 -6.27
C LEU A 513 -2.32 -22.45 -7.29
N TYR A 514 -1.03 -22.48 -7.62
CA TYR A 514 -0.44 -23.41 -8.59
C TYR A 514 0.48 -24.43 -7.91
N ALA A 515 1.30 -24.01 -6.96
CA ALA A 515 2.15 -24.91 -6.18
C ALA A 515 2.27 -24.44 -4.72
N GLN A 516 2.42 -25.37 -3.78
CA GLN A 516 2.54 -25.09 -2.35
C GLN A 516 3.94 -25.39 -1.83
N ASP A 517 4.35 -24.63 -0.81
CA ASP A 517 5.59 -24.88 -0.05
C ASP A 517 6.83 -25.10 -0.95
N VAL A 518 6.96 -24.30 -2.01
CA VAL A 518 8.07 -24.37 -2.97
C VAL A 518 9.25 -23.50 -2.55
N GLY A 519 10.45 -24.08 -2.58
CA GLY A 519 11.72 -23.35 -2.45
C GLY A 519 12.23 -22.83 -3.80
N GLU A 520 13.33 -22.08 -3.77
CA GLU A 520 13.91 -21.41 -4.94
C GLU A 520 14.10 -22.32 -6.16
N GLU A 521 14.78 -23.45 -6.00
CA GLU A 521 15.06 -24.38 -7.09
C GLU A 521 13.76 -24.88 -7.76
N ARG A 522 12.75 -25.21 -6.93
CA ARG A 522 11.44 -25.65 -7.43
C ARG A 522 10.67 -24.51 -8.09
N ILE A 523 10.77 -23.27 -7.59
CA ILE A 523 10.17 -22.09 -8.23
C ILE A 523 10.72 -21.93 -9.65
N ILE A 524 12.05 -21.95 -9.81
CA ILE A 524 12.70 -21.81 -11.12
C ILE A 524 12.33 -22.98 -12.03
N ALA A 525 12.40 -24.22 -11.53
CA ALA A 525 12.05 -25.42 -12.29
C ALA A 525 10.58 -25.45 -12.77
N LEU A 526 9.67 -24.80 -12.04
CA LEU A 526 8.28 -24.64 -12.44
C LEU A 526 8.07 -23.51 -13.45
N LEU A 527 8.79 -22.39 -13.30
CA LEU A 527 8.57 -21.18 -14.10
C LEU A 527 9.34 -21.18 -15.42
N GLU A 528 10.60 -21.63 -15.47
CA GLU A 528 11.41 -21.60 -16.70
C GLU A 528 10.73 -22.32 -17.89
N PRO A 529 10.31 -23.60 -17.79
CA PRO A 529 9.64 -24.26 -18.90
C PRO A 529 8.30 -23.60 -19.26
N LEU A 530 7.61 -23.00 -18.29
CA LEU A 530 6.36 -22.30 -18.50
C LEU A 530 6.56 -20.99 -19.28
N LEU A 531 7.59 -20.22 -18.95
CA LEU A 531 7.97 -18.99 -19.67
C LEU A 531 8.38 -19.29 -21.12
N ILE A 532 9.17 -20.35 -21.33
CA ILE A 532 9.57 -20.78 -22.68
C ILE A 532 8.34 -21.18 -23.52
N LYS A 533 7.36 -21.88 -22.92
CA LYS A 533 6.12 -22.24 -23.62
C LYS A 533 5.25 -21.01 -23.89
N TYR A 534 5.10 -20.11 -22.93
CA TYR A 534 4.40 -18.84 -23.12
C TYR A 534 4.95 -18.06 -24.32
N ALA A 535 6.26 -17.90 -24.42
CA ALA A 535 6.90 -17.21 -25.55
C ALA A 535 6.54 -17.83 -26.91
N LYS A 536 6.43 -19.17 -26.98
CA LYS A 536 6.16 -19.93 -28.21
C LYS A 536 4.67 -20.01 -28.57
N GLU A 537 3.81 -20.07 -27.56
CA GLU A 537 2.41 -20.48 -27.71
C GLU A 537 1.42 -19.33 -27.46
N ARG A 538 1.87 -18.17 -26.99
CA ARG A 538 1.00 -17.02 -26.74
C ARG A 538 0.32 -16.53 -28.02
N LYS A 539 -0.93 -16.07 -27.87
CA LYS A 539 -1.62 -15.33 -28.92
C LYS A 539 -1.11 -13.89 -28.96
N ALA A 540 -1.35 -13.21 -30.08
CA ALA A 540 -1.03 -11.79 -30.21
C ALA A 540 -1.73 -10.97 -29.10
N GLY A 541 -0.97 -10.19 -28.35
CA GLY A 541 -1.47 -9.36 -27.24
C GLY A 541 -1.88 -10.13 -25.98
N GLU A 542 -1.62 -11.44 -25.91
CA GLU A 542 -1.93 -12.24 -24.72
C GLU A 542 -0.84 -12.07 -23.65
N HIS A 543 -1.25 -11.67 -22.44
CA HIS A 543 -0.39 -11.58 -21.28
C HIS A 543 -0.19 -12.95 -20.60
N PHE A 544 0.88 -13.08 -19.82
CA PHE A 544 1.29 -14.34 -19.20
C PHE A 544 0.19 -14.95 -18.32
N GLY A 545 -0.50 -14.12 -17.53
CA GLY A 545 -1.61 -14.55 -16.68
C GLY A 545 -2.76 -15.17 -17.47
N ASP A 546 -3.17 -14.55 -18.57
CA ASP A 546 -4.22 -15.09 -19.46
C ASP A 546 -3.76 -16.39 -20.15
N TYR A 547 -2.50 -16.43 -20.59
CA TYR A 547 -1.89 -17.65 -21.13
C TYR A 547 -1.96 -18.82 -20.14
N THR A 548 -1.59 -18.62 -18.87
CA THR A 548 -1.60 -19.72 -17.89
C THR A 548 -2.99 -20.33 -17.68
N ILE A 549 -4.06 -19.53 -17.83
CA ILE A 549 -5.44 -20.03 -17.79
C ILE A 549 -5.79 -20.75 -19.08
N ARG A 550 -5.53 -20.14 -20.24
CA ARG A 550 -5.84 -20.73 -21.56
C ARG A 550 -5.12 -22.06 -21.76
N ALA A 551 -3.85 -22.15 -21.38
CA ALA A 551 -3.04 -23.35 -21.48
C ALA A 551 -3.33 -24.39 -20.38
N GLY A 552 -4.23 -24.08 -19.43
CA GLY A 552 -4.75 -25.04 -18.46
C GLY A 552 -3.85 -25.29 -17.25
N TYR A 553 -2.87 -24.40 -16.97
CA TYR A 553 -2.02 -24.49 -15.77
C TYR A 553 -2.81 -24.17 -14.49
N VAL A 554 -3.74 -23.23 -14.58
CA VAL A 554 -4.65 -22.87 -13.47
C VAL A 554 -6.05 -22.55 -14.00
N LYS A 555 -7.06 -22.65 -13.12
CA LYS A 555 -8.42 -22.18 -13.40
C LYS A 555 -8.56 -20.68 -13.06
N PRO A 556 -9.43 -19.93 -13.76
CA PRO A 556 -9.69 -18.53 -13.43
C PRO A 556 -10.32 -18.42 -12.03
N THR A 557 -10.00 -17.35 -11.31
CA THR A 557 -10.76 -16.95 -10.12
C THR A 557 -11.82 -15.92 -10.53
N ASN A 558 -13.08 -16.34 -10.60
CA ASN A 558 -14.20 -15.50 -11.06
C ASN A 558 -14.85 -14.70 -9.92
N ALA A 559 -14.72 -15.15 -8.68
CA ALA A 559 -15.21 -14.49 -7.48
C ALA A 559 -14.27 -14.74 -6.30
N GLY A 560 -14.23 -13.82 -5.33
CA GLY A 560 -13.34 -13.93 -4.17
C GLY A 560 -13.59 -15.18 -3.34
N ASN A 561 -14.86 -15.51 -3.09
CA ASN A 561 -15.26 -16.73 -2.36
C ASN A 561 -14.93 -18.04 -3.09
N GLN A 562 -14.56 -17.98 -4.38
CA GLN A 562 -14.08 -19.11 -5.19
C GLN A 562 -12.55 -19.16 -5.28
N PHE A 563 -11.82 -18.30 -4.56
CA PHE A 563 -10.36 -18.26 -4.63
C PHE A 563 -9.71 -19.61 -4.27
N HIS A 564 -10.29 -20.33 -3.30
CA HIS A 564 -9.79 -21.64 -2.86
C HIS A 564 -10.40 -22.83 -3.63
N ALA A 565 -11.32 -22.58 -4.57
CA ALA A 565 -11.96 -23.60 -5.37
C ALA A 565 -11.14 -23.95 -6.62
N ASP A 566 -11.36 -25.17 -7.13
CA ASP A 566 -10.80 -25.68 -8.40
C ASP A 566 -9.27 -25.66 -8.47
N ILE A 567 -8.61 -25.89 -7.34
CA ILE A 567 -7.15 -25.94 -7.24
C ILE A 567 -6.65 -27.34 -7.66
N LYS A 568 -5.73 -27.35 -8.62
CA LYS A 568 -4.92 -28.53 -8.98
C LYS A 568 -3.45 -28.14 -8.90
N LEU A 569 -2.72 -28.75 -7.96
CA LEU A 569 -1.30 -28.44 -7.73
C LEU A 569 -0.40 -29.13 -8.76
N ALA A 570 0.74 -28.52 -9.05
CA ALA A 570 1.74 -28.94 -10.04
C ALA A 570 2.89 -29.81 -9.50
#